data_AF-A0A812I8Y2-F1
#
_entry.id   AF-A0A812I8Y2-F1
#
_cell.length_a   1.000
_cell.length_b   1.000
_cell.length_c   1.000
_cell.angle_alpha   90.00
_cell.angle_beta   90.00
_cell.angle_gamma   90.00
#
_symmetry.space_group_name_H-M   'P 1'
#
loop_
_entity.id
_entity.type
_entity.pdbx_description
1 polymer ?
#
loop_
_entity_poly.entity_id
_entity_poly.type
_entity_poly.pdbx_seq_one_letter_code
_entity_poly.pdbx_strand_id
1 'polypeptide(L)'
;MAYKHHQEAKTKGAEINADTINKVGDLSRLLAFQPQYKALLRARPDVAQGELVRVTDWKLLTPDNYDRTCFHIEVDVKGTGLEHLVNGSMGKALSVYALNPADKVTEFLTKMKLDPDETVSVEDIAPQSEEGTVVVTTVYKLFSQYLDLFGKPSREFLKKLFPFAQDIMEKVAIAELTLERKTEDFLDRQARAYTYADYILEYPSLKIPVEKYVELLPTIKQRVYSICSSSDFRPGKCQLLVVREDWQAKGGDTKFGLCSSFMTFLRPGAICIAHATHSVMQIPEDKSAPIFMAGLGTGLAPFRAYIEQRKHEKSQGARVGPMTLFFGGRHKKAEFYYQDEMEAYEKEGLVKCCNAWSRDQKEKVYVQHKIMEEAANIWQHLGREGSNGYFFLCGSKQPEKDVFAALVKIMETKGGLTNEQAHKKMESLQLAGRYVTEVY
;
A
#
# COMPACT_ATOMS: atom_id res chain seq x y z
N MET A 1 -9.95 -41.06 23.91
CA MET A 1 -11.22 -40.80 23.18
C MET A 1 -10.99 -40.42 21.71
N ALA A 2 -10.06 -39.53 21.38
CA ALA A 2 -9.75 -39.13 19.99
C ALA A 2 -9.36 -40.28 19.04
N TYR A 3 -8.66 -41.31 19.52
CA TYR A 3 -8.29 -42.49 18.72
C TYR A 3 -9.48 -43.43 18.40
N LYS A 4 -10.50 -43.46 19.27
CA LYS A 4 -11.72 -44.26 19.05
C LYS A 4 -12.63 -43.59 18.01
N HIS A 5 -12.75 -42.26 18.07
CA HIS A 5 -13.44 -41.47 17.05
C HIS A 5 -12.75 -41.53 15.67
N HIS A 6 -11.43 -41.74 15.62
CA HIS A 6 -10.68 -41.91 14.36
C HIS A 6 -11.03 -43.23 13.63
N GLN A 7 -11.41 -44.28 14.36
CA GLN A 7 -11.79 -45.57 13.75
C GLN A 7 -13.28 -45.63 13.36
N GLU A 8 -14.16 -44.91 14.04
CA GLU A 8 -15.61 -44.89 13.73
C GLU A 8 -15.97 -44.06 12.48
N ALA A 9 -15.11 -43.12 12.06
CA ALA A 9 -15.32 -42.28 10.88
C ALA A 9 -15.05 -42.99 9.53
N LYS A 10 -14.58 -44.24 9.53
CA LYS A 10 -14.26 -44.99 8.29
C LYS A 10 -15.45 -45.73 7.66
N THR A 11 -16.67 -45.64 8.20
CA THR A 11 -17.77 -46.52 7.76
C THR A 11 -19.08 -45.83 7.38
N LYS A 12 -19.15 -44.50 7.33
CA LYS A 12 -20.28 -43.80 6.67
C LYS A 12 -19.74 -42.54 6.02
N GLY A 13 -19.69 -42.54 4.68
CA GLY A 13 -19.59 -41.30 3.91
C GLY A 13 -20.86 -40.49 4.17
N ALA A 14 -20.75 -39.50 5.04
CA ALA A 14 -21.72 -38.44 5.13
C ALA A 14 -21.13 -37.26 4.35
N GLU A 15 -21.77 -36.90 3.24
CA GLU A 15 -21.62 -35.55 2.69
C GLU A 15 -22.10 -34.58 3.78
N ILE A 16 -21.16 -33.88 4.39
CA ILE A 16 -21.48 -32.79 5.30
C ILE A 16 -21.67 -31.57 4.40
N ASN A 17 -22.91 -31.10 4.30
CA ASN A 17 -23.22 -29.85 3.60
C ASN A 17 -22.47 -28.70 4.28
N ALA A 18 -21.88 -27.79 3.50
CA ALA A 18 -21.08 -26.67 3.98
C ALA A 18 -21.87 -25.76 4.95
N ASP A 19 -23.20 -25.74 4.81
CA ASP A 19 -24.16 -25.06 5.68
C ASP A 19 -24.12 -25.50 7.17
N THR A 20 -23.42 -26.60 7.49
CA THR A 20 -23.48 -27.23 8.83
C THR A 20 -22.25 -26.97 9.70
N ILE A 21 -21.26 -26.20 9.23
CA ILE A 21 -19.96 -26.01 9.92
C ILE A 21 -20.05 -24.88 10.97
N ASN A 22 -20.85 -25.08 12.01
CA ASN A 22 -21.03 -24.08 13.09
C ASN A 22 -20.52 -24.55 14.46
N LYS A 23 -19.82 -25.69 14.54
CA LYS A 23 -19.32 -26.25 15.81
C LYS A 23 -17.84 -26.61 15.72
N VAL A 24 -17.11 -26.40 16.81
CA VAL A 24 -15.68 -26.75 16.98
C VAL A 24 -15.38 -28.21 16.57
N GLY A 25 -16.31 -29.13 16.79
CA GLY A 25 -16.20 -30.54 16.38
C GLY A 25 -16.16 -30.76 14.86
N ASP A 26 -16.83 -29.92 14.08
CA ASP A 26 -16.86 -30.02 12.61
C ASP A 26 -15.62 -29.38 11.97
N LEU A 27 -15.07 -28.34 12.60
CA LEU A 27 -13.79 -27.74 12.23
C LEU A 27 -12.63 -28.72 12.45
N SER A 28 -12.70 -29.50 13.53
CA SER A 28 -11.76 -30.60 13.82
C SER A 28 -11.77 -31.67 12.72
N ARG A 29 -12.96 -31.98 12.18
CA ARG A 29 -13.13 -32.93 11.07
C ARG A 29 -12.58 -32.36 9.76
N LEU A 30 -12.86 -31.09 9.47
CA LEU A 30 -12.36 -30.42 8.27
C LEU A 30 -10.82 -30.38 8.24
N LEU A 31 -10.18 -30.10 9.38
CA LEU A 31 -8.73 -30.17 9.54
C LEU A 31 -8.16 -31.59 9.46
N ALA A 32 -8.89 -32.59 9.98
CA ALA A 32 -8.45 -33.99 9.94
C ALA A 32 -8.58 -34.64 8.56
N PHE A 33 -9.45 -34.12 7.70
CA PHE A 33 -9.81 -34.69 6.40
C PHE A 33 -9.61 -33.72 5.23
N GLN A 34 -8.59 -32.85 5.29
CA GLN A 34 -8.32 -31.81 4.28
C GLN A 34 -8.41 -32.29 2.80
N PRO A 35 -7.88 -33.47 2.40
CA PRO A 35 -7.93 -33.91 1.02
C PRO A 35 -9.35 -34.22 0.52
N GLN A 36 -10.25 -34.67 1.41
CA GLN A 36 -11.63 -35.03 1.07
C GLN A 36 -12.51 -33.78 0.89
N TYR A 37 -12.17 -32.70 1.60
CA TYR A 37 -12.88 -31.42 1.54
C TYR A 37 -12.19 -30.37 0.67
N LYS A 38 -11.12 -30.73 -0.05
CA LYS A 38 -10.27 -29.80 -0.82
C LYS A 38 -9.85 -28.56 0.00
N ALA A 39 -9.68 -28.73 1.31
CA ALA A 39 -9.42 -27.61 2.21
C ALA A 39 -8.00 -27.07 1.98
N LEU A 40 -7.88 -25.77 1.74
CA LEU A 40 -6.61 -25.08 1.54
C LEU A 40 -6.32 -24.15 2.71
N LEU A 41 -5.12 -24.26 3.28
CA LEU A 41 -4.63 -23.26 4.22
C LEU A 41 -4.09 -22.07 3.43
N ARG A 42 -4.86 -20.98 3.36
CA ARG A 42 -4.43 -19.71 2.74
C ARG A 42 -4.07 -18.70 3.83
N ALA A 43 -3.05 -17.87 3.58
CA ALA A 43 -2.72 -16.77 4.48
C ALA A 43 -3.87 -15.76 4.59
N ARG A 44 -4.58 -15.53 3.48
CA ARG A 44 -5.83 -14.77 3.44
C ARG A 44 -6.81 -15.39 2.42
N PRO A 45 -8.07 -15.69 2.77
CA PRO A 45 -8.99 -16.38 1.86
C PRO A 45 -9.38 -15.57 0.60
N ASP A 46 -9.51 -14.26 0.72
CA ASP A 46 -9.87 -13.30 -0.36
C ASP A 46 -8.69 -12.88 -1.26
N VAL A 47 -7.52 -13.50 -1.06
CA VAL A 47 -6.29 -13.19 -1.82
C VAL A 47 -5.59 -14.47 -2.24
N ALA A 48 -5.55 -14.74 -3.55
CA ALA A 48 -4.94 -15.95 -4.08
C ALA A 48 -3.41 -16.01 -3.92
N GLN A 49 -2.73 -14.85 -3.85
CA GLN A 49 -1.25 -14.74 -3.89
C GLN A 49 -0.62 -14.26 -2.58
N GLY A 50 -1.39 -14.22 -1.48
CA GLY A 50 -0.89 -13.70 -0.20
C GLY A 50 0.10 -14.66 0.46
N GLU A 51 1.29 -14.16 0.78
CA GLU A 51 2.31 -14.91 1.52
C GLU A 51 2.57 -14.27 2.89
N LEU A 52 2.90 -15.12 3.87
CA LEU A 52 3.36 -14.67 5.18
C LEU A 52 4.85 -14.32 5.08
N VAL A 53 5.18 -13.06 5.30
CA VAL A 53 6.56 -12.58 5.33
C VAL A 53 6.93 -12.11 6.73
N ARG A 54 8.19 -12.34 7.11
CA ARG A 54 8.72 -11.95 8.41
C ARG A 54 9.44 -10.62 8.30
N VAL A 55 9.15 -9.70 9.21
CA VAL A 55 9.87 -8.43 9.34
C VAL A 55 11.22 -8.70 9.98
N THR A 56 12.30 -8.28 9.31
CA THR A 56 13.69 -8.47 9.78
C THR A 56 14.31 -7.19 10.29
N ASP A 57 13.91 -6.04 9.76
CA ASP A 57 14.39 -4.74 10.19
C ASP A 57 13.27 -3.70 10.21
N TRP A 58 13.37 -2.77 11.16
CA TRP A 58 12.50 -1.61 11.27
C TRP A 58 13.30 -0.45 11.84
N LYS A 59 13.33 0.67 11.14
CA LYS A 59 14.12 1.84 11.56
C LYS A 59 13.36 3.12 11.31
N LEU A 60 13.19 3.94 12.34
CA LEU A 60 12.70 5.30 12.18
C LEU A 60 13.76 6.14 11.44
N LEU A 61 13.35 6.82 10.36
CA LEU A 61 14.24 7.64 9.52
C LEU A 61 14.10 9.13 9.78
N THR A 62 12.98 9.56 10.36
CA THR A 62 12.75 10.93 10.82
C THR A 62 13.12 11.07 12.31
N PRO A 63 13.47 12.27 12.80
CA PRO A 63 13.63 12.51 14.23
C PRO A 63 12.34 12.25 15.02
N ASP A 64 12.46 11.80 16.27
CA ASP A 64 11.30 11.49 17.14
C ASP A 64 10.37 12.69 17.39
N ASN A 65 10.93 13.90 17.38
CA ASN A 65 10.21 15.15 17.61
C ASN A 65 9.72 15.83 16.31
N TYR A 66 9.76 15.12 15.19
CA TYR A 66 9.34 15.65 13.91
C TYR A 66 7.86 15.40 13.63
N ASP A 67 7.22 16.30 12.89
CA ASP A 67 5.78 16.26 12.63
C ASP A 67 5.35 15.13 11.69
N ARG A 68 6.32 14.49 11.01
CA ARG A 68 6.10 13.33 10.14
C ARG A 68 6.88 12.13 10.64
N THR A 69 6.26 10.97 10.58
CA THR A 69 6.91 9.68 10.89
C THR A 69 7.21 8.98 9.58
N CYS A 70 8.48 8.94 9.18
CA CYS A 70 8.95 8.12 8.05
C CYS A 70 9.86 7.02 8.58
N PHE A 71 9.69 5.80 8.11
CA PHE A 71 10.43 4.64 8.58
C PHE A 71 10.78 3.69 7.44
N HIS A 72 11.86 2.96 7.67
CA HIS A 72 12.31 1.81 6.91
C HIS A 72 11.67 0.55 7.48
N ILE A 73 11.30 -0.37 6.61
CA ILE A 73 10.94 -1.74 6.99
C ILE A 73 11.59 -2.70 5.99
N GLU A 74 12.15 -3.80 6.50
CA GLU A 74 12.67 -4.91 5.71
C GLU A 74 11.88 -6.17 6.03
N VAL A 75 11.50 -6.91 5.00
CA VAL A 75 10.92 -8.24 5.13
C VAL A 75 11.81 -9.30 4.46
N ASP A 76 11.91 -10.45 5.10
CA ASP A 76 12.53 -11.65 4.56
C ASP A 76 11.59 -12.31 3.56
N VAL A 77 12.10 -12.48 2.34
CA VAL A 77 11.41 -13.14 1.23
C VAL A 77 12.19 -14.38 0.77
N LYS A 78 13.28 -14.75 1.44
CA LYS A 78 14.09 -15.90 1.07
C LYS A 78 13.31 -17.20 1.25
N GLY A 79 13.30 -18.04 0.22
CA GLY A 79 12.58 -19.31 0.20
C GLY A 79 11.05 -19.16 0.15
N THR A 80 10.53 -17.94 0.00
CA THR A 80 9.10 -17.69 -0.24
C THR A 80 8.86 -17.54 -1.75
N GLY A 81 7.61 -17.64 -2.21
CA GLY A 81 7.28 -17.44 -3.62
C GLY A 81 7.48 -15.99 -4.08
N LEU A 82 7.77 -15.07 -3.16
CA LEU A 82 8.12 -13.68 -3.45
C LEU A 82 9.60 -13.48 -3.80
N GLU A 83 10.51 -14.42 -3.50
CA GLU A 83 11.97 -14.21 -3.60
C GLU A 83 12.41 -13.61 -4.95
N HIS A 84 11.82 -14.09 -6.04
CA HIS A 84 12.15 -13.66 -7.41
C HIS A 84 11.17 -12.62 -7.99
N LEU A 85 10.19 -12.18 -7.20
CA LEU A 85 9.12 -11.28 -7.65
C LEU A 85 9.22 -9.86 -7.06
N VAL A 86 10.19 -9.61 -6.18
CA VAL A 86 10.29 -8.36 -5.39
C VAL A 86 11.56 -7.55 -5.69
N ASN A 87 11.83 -7.31 -6.97
CA ASN A 87 12.88 -6.37 -7.38
C ASN A 87 12.30 -4.99 -7.71
N GLY A 88 12.50 -4.00 -6.83
CA GLY A 88 11.96 -2.65 -7.03
C GLY A 88 12.48 -1.93 -8.27
N SER A 89 13.62 -2.33 -8.82
CA SER A 89 14.13 -1.78 -10.07
C SER A 89 13.46 -2.35 -11.33
N MET A 90 12.79 -3.50 -11.21
CA MET A 90 12.20 -4.25 -12.33
C MET A 90 10.67 -4.04 -12.42
N GLY A 91 10.17 -2.87 -12.01
CA GLY A 91 8.72 -2.58 -12.08
C GLY A 91 7.90 -3.42 -11.11
N LYS A 92 8.44 -3.68 -9.91
CA LYS A 92 7.76 -4.43 -8.84
C LYS A 92 7.48 -3.56 -7.64
N ALA A 93 6.31 -3.80 -7.04
CA ALA A 93 5.87 -3.20 -5.79
C ALA A 93 5.40 -4.31 -4.83
N LEU A 94 5.29 -3.97 -3.55
CA LEU A 94 4.79 -4.88 -2.54
C LEU A 94 3.40 -4.43 -2.08
N SER A 95 2.41 -5.30 -2.26
CA SER A 95 1.09 -5.16 -1.64
C SER A 95 1.17 -5.68 -0.22
N VAL A 96 0.84 -4.85 0.77
CA VAL A 96 0.78 -5.22 2.18
C VAL A 96 -0.66 -5.19 2.64
N TYR A 97 -1.05 -6.21 3.41
CA TYR A 97 -2.37 -6.34 3.99
C TYR A 97 -2.33 -6.03 5.47
N ALA A 98 -3.01 -4.94 5.85
CA ALA A 98 -3.08 -4.49 7.22
C ALA A 98 -4.13 -5.25 8.02
N LEU A 99 -4.01 -5.16 9.35
CA LEU A 99 -5.00 -5.63 10.31
C LEU A 99 -5.63 -4.43 10.99
N ASN A 100 -6.91 -4.55 11.36
CA ASN A 100 -7.54 -3.57 12.24
C ASN A 100 -6.85 -3.57 13.63
N PRO A 101 -6.80 -2.41 14.32
CA PRO A 101 -6.25 -2.34 15.68
C PRO A 101 -7.00 -3.27 16.64
N ALA A 102 -6.27 -4.16 17.30
CA ALA A 102 -6.84 -5.23 18.13
C ALA A 102 -7.67 -4.69 19.30
N ASP A 103 -7.22 -3.59 19.91
CA ASP A 103 -7.91 -2.87 20.97
C ASP A 103 -9.29 -2.37 20.50
N LYS A 104 -9.33 -1.71 19.34
CA LYS A 104 -10.58 -1.17 18.78
C LYS A 104 -11.54 -2.26 18.31
N VAL A 105 -11.02 -3.36 17.75
CA VAL A 105 -11.85 -4.52 17.38
C VAL A 105 -12.47 -5.12 18.63
N THR A 106 -11.69 -5.33 19.69
CA THR A 106 -12.18 -5.88 20.97
C THR A 106 -13.25 -4.98 21.58
N GLU A 107 -13.06 -3.66 21.56
CA GLU A 107 -14.04 -2.68 22.02
C GLU A 107 -15.35 -2.77 21.21
N PHE A 108 -15.25 -2.83 19.88
CA PHE A 108 -16.40 -2.96 19.00
C PHE A 108 -17.20 -4.25 19.27
N LEU A 109 -16.53 -5.40 19.34
CA LEU A 109 -17.17 -6.69 19.61
C LEU A 109 -17.87 -6.69 20.98
N THR A 110 -17.23 -6.10 21.99
CA THR A 110 -17.81 -5.98 23.35
C THR A 110 -19.09 -5.15 23.32
N LYS A 111 -19.09 -3.98 22.66
CA LYS A 111 -20.28 -3.12 22.55
C LYS A 111 -21.40 -3.77 21.76
N MET A 112 -21.07 -4.51 20.71
CA MET A 112 -22.03 -5.28 19.91
C MET A 112 -22.47 -6.59 20.57
N LYS A 113 -21.84 -6.99 21.69
CA LYS A 113 -22.10 -8.24 22.41
C LYS A 113 -21.89 -9.48 21.53
N LEU A 114 -20.85 -9.45 20.69
CA LEU A 114 -20.44 -10.57 19.85
C LEU A 114 -19.35 -11.37 20.56
N ASP A 115 -19.45 -12.70 20.53
CA ASP A 115 -18.43 -13.58 21.11
C ASP A 115 -17.23 -13.67 20.14
N PRO A 116 -16.02 -13.22 20.53
CA PRO A 116 -14.85 -13.24 19.65
C PRO A 116 -14.41 -14.65 19.23
N ASP A 117 -14.71 -15.67 20.05
CA ASP A 117 -14.31 -17.07 19.84
C ASP A 117 -15.37 -17.89 19.08
N GLU A 118 -16.54 -17.30 18.83
CA GLU A 118 -17.58 -17.93 18.02
C GLU A 118 -17.05 -18.17 16.60
N THR A 119 -17.27 -19.40 16.12
CA THR A 119 -16.95 -19.78 14.74
C THR A 119 -18.10 -19.38 13.84
N VAL A 120 -17.77 -18.74 12.73
CA VAL A 120 -18.71 -18.39 11.67
C VAL A 120 -18.24 -18.99 10.34
N SER A 121 -19.20 -19.47 9.57
CA SER A 121 -19.04 -19.88 8.18
C SER A 121 -19.54 -18.75 7.28
N VAL A 122 -18.69 -18.29 6.36
CA VAL A 122 -19.00 -17.18 5.45
C VAL A 122 -18.74 -17.64 4.02
N GLU A 123 -19.75 -17.51 3.17
CA GLU A 123 -19.62 -17.74 1.73
C GLU A 123 -19.12 -16.47 1.02
N ASP A 124 -18.22 -16.65 0.05
CA ASP A 124 -17.77 -15.60 -0.87
C ASP A 124 -17.38 -14.28 -0.17
N ILE A 125 -16.51 -14.40 0.85
CA ILE A 125 -16.10 -13.29 1.75
C ILE A 125 -15.63 -12.02 1.02
N ALA A 126 -15.21 -12.13 -0.23
CA ALA A 126 -14.92 -11.00 -1.09
C ALA A 126 -15.38 -11.26 -2.53
N PRO A 127 -15.75 -10.21 -3.30
CA PRO A 127 -16.20 -10.34 -4.69
C PRO A 127 -15.21 -11.03 -5.62
N GLN A 128 -13.91 -10.96 -5.31
CA GLN A 128 -12.84 -11.62 -6.07
C GLN A 128 -12.55 -13.06 -5.62
N SER A 129 -13.29 -13.59 -4.65
CA SER A 129 -13.17 -14.98 -4.23
C SER A 129 -13.71 -15.91 -5.32
N GLU A 130 -13.23 -17.15 -5.37
CA GLU A 130 -13.82 -18.17 -6.24
C GLU A 130 -15.27 -18.42 -5.79
N GLU A 131 -16.22 -18.42 -6.71
CA GLU A 131 -17.65 -18.63 -6.40
C GLU A 131 -17.88 -19.93 -5.62
N GLY A 132 -18.64 -19.86 -4.53
CA GLY A 132 -18.87 -20.98 -3.62
C GLY A 132 -17.72 -21.25 -2.65
N THR A 133 -16.81 -20.29 -2.46
CA THR A 133 -15.75 -20.43 -1.44
C THR A 133 -16.34 -20.22 -0.06
N VAL A 134 -16.29 -21.26 0.76
CA VAL A 134 -16.72 -21.19 2.16
C VAL A 134 -15.51 -20.98 3.06
N VAL A 135 -15.52 -19.86 3.79
CA VAL A 135 -14.50 -19.49 4.76
C VAL A 135 -15.01 -19.73 6.16
N VAL A 136 -14.37 -20.65 6.88
CA VAL A 136 -14.65 -20.91 8.29
C VAL A 136 -13.60 -20.17 9.14
N THR A 137 -14.05 -19.25 9.99
CA THR A 137 -13.17 -18.39 10.79
C THR A 137 -13.80 -18.05 12.15
N THR A 138 -13.05 -17.43 13.05
CA THR A 138 -13.64 -16.83 14.27
C THR A 138 -14.18 -15.43 13.97
N VAL A 139 -15.19 -15.00 14.73
CA VAL A 139 -15.69 -13.62 14.74
C VAL A 139 -14.54 -12.64 14.88
N TYR A 140 -13.62 -12.86 15.82
CA TYR A 140 -12.47 -11.97 16.00
C TYR A 140 -11.63 -11.83 14.73
N LYS A 141 -11.33 -12.93 14.02
CA LYS A 141 -10.56 -12.88 12.77
C LYS A 141 -11.33 -12.19 11.65
N LEU A 142 -12.65 -12.36 11.59
CA LEU A 142 -13.49 -11.68 10.62
C LEU A 142 -13.35 -10.15 10.71
N PHE A 143 -13.46 -9.60 11.92
CA PHE A 143 -13.36 -8.16 12.14
C PHE A 143 -11.93 -7.64 12.24
N SER A 144 -10.94 -8.46 12.61
CA SER A 144 -9.54 -8.02 12.71
C SER A 144 -8.78 -8.10 11.39
N GLN A 145 -9.06 -9.07 10.52
CA GLN A 145 -8.22 -9.37 9.35
C GLN A 145 -8.93 -9.15 8.01
N TYR A 146 -10.25 -9.34 7.94
CA TYR A 146 -10.97 -9.38 6.67
C TYR A 146 -11.79 -8.12 6.42
N LEU A 147 -12.60 -7.67 7.36
CA LEU A 147 -13.52 -6.54 7.15
C LEU A 147 -12.88 -5.18 7.47
N ASP A 148 -13.07 -4.20 6.60
CA ASP A 148 -12.64 -2.81 6.80
C ASP A 148 -13.61 -2.08 7.73
N LEU A 149 -13.48 -2.37 9.03
CA LEU A 149 -14.34 -1.87 10.08
C LEU A 149 -14.17 -0.37 10.35
N PHE A 150 -12.95 0.16 10.16
CA PHE A 150 -12.59 1.55 10.44
C PHE A 150 -12.44 2.40 9.18
N GLY A 151 -12.88 1.88 8.03
CA GLY A 151 -12.91 2.58 6.75
C GLY A 151 -14.03 3.61 6.64
N LYS A 152 -14.13 4.23 5.46
CA LYS A 152 -15.06 5.33 5.17
C LYS A 152 -16.41 4.81 4.63
N PRO A 153 -17.53 4.98 5.35
CA PRO A 153 -18.84 4.49 4.91
C PRO A 153 -19.39 5.22 3.69
N SER A 154 -20.13 4.46 2.87
CA SER A 154 -20.90 4.97 1.74
C SER A 154 -22.38 5.08 2.09
N ARG A 155 -23.16 5.82 1.28
CA ARG A 155 -24.63 5.80 1.42
C ARG A 155 -25.22 4.44 1.13
N GLU A 156 -24.58 3.66 0.28
CA GLU A 156 -25.02 2.31 -0.05
C GLU A 156 -24.93 1.40 1.17
N PHE A 157 -23.88 1.54 1.99
CA PHE A 157 -23.80 0.87 3.28
C PHE A 157 -24.99 1.23 4.19
N LEU A 158 -25.35 2.52 4.29
CA LEU A 158 -26.49 2.94 5.14
C LEU A 158 -27.82 2.34 4.67
N LYS A 159 -28.03 2.21 3.36
CA LYS A 159 -29.22 1.52 2.80
C LYS A 159 -29.28 0.05 3.21
N LYS A 160 -28.13 -0.62 3.25
CA LYS A 160 -28.03 -2.01 3.71
C LYS A 160 -28.14 -2.13 5.24
N LEU A 161 -27.79 -1.08 5.98
CA LEU A 161 -27.75 -1.07 7.45
C LEU A 161 -29.13 -0.90 8.09
N PHE A 162 -29.94 0.07 7.63
CA PHE A 162 -31.22 0.40 8.29
C PHE A 162 -32.24 -0.77 8.41
N PRO A 163 -32.28 -1.78 7.51
CA PRO A 163 -33.16 -2.94 7.68
C PRO A 163 -32.92 -3.71 8.98
N PHE A 164 -31.71 -3.64 9.55
CA PHE A 164 -31.35 -4.31 10.81
C PHE A 164 -31.74 -3.53 12.07
N ALA A 165 -32.18 -2.27 11.93
CA ALA A 165 -32.61 -1.44 13.06
C ALA A 165 -33.99 -1.90 13.56
N GLN A 166 -34.08 -2.21 14.85
CA GLN A 166 -35.34 -2.63 15.48
C GLN A 166 -36.19 -1.44 15.93
N ASP A 167 -35.57 -0.32 16.29
CA ASP A 167 -36.26 0.91 16.64
C ASP A 167 -36.64 1.71 15.38
N ILE A 168 -37.90 2.15 15.32
CA ILE A 168 -38.43 2.87 14.14
C ILE A 168 -37.76 4.23 13.95
N MET A 169 -37.39 4.92 15.04
CA MET A 169 -36.76 6.24 14.97
C MET A 169 -35.32 6.12 14.49
N GLU A 170 -34.56 5.14 14.98
CA GLU A 170 -33.21 4.83 14.47
C GLU A 170 -33.27 4.42 13.00
N LYS A 171 -34.22 3.56 12.63
CA LYS A 171 -34.43 3.15 11.23
C LYS A 171 -34.68 4.34 10.31
N VAL A 172 -35.55 5.26 10.71
CA VAL A 172 -35.82 6.50 9.98
C VAL A 172 -34.57 7.36 9.92
N ALA A 173 -33.85 7.54 11.03
CA ALA A 173 -32.63 8.36 11.09
C ALA A 173 -31.55 7.85 10.12
N ILE A 174 -31.31 6.54 10.07
CA ILE A 174 -30.36 5.93 9.12
C ILE A 174 -30.85 6.13 7.68
N ALA A 175 -32.14 5.87 7.42
CA ALA A 175 -32.71 6.03 6.09
C ALA A 175 -32.64 7.49 5.60
N GLU A 176 -32.87 8.47 6.47
CA GLU A 176 -32.78 9.89 6.13
C GLU A 176 -31.39 10.27 5.61
N LEU A 177 -30.33 9.75 6.21
CA LEU A 177 -28.94 10.00 5.78
C LEU A 177 -28.64 9.49 4.37
N THR A 178 -29.49 8.61 3.81
CA THR A 178 -29.36 8.16 2.43
C THR A 178 -29.94 9.15 1.42
N LEU A 179 -30.83 10.06 1.85
CA LEU A 179 -31.57 10.98 0.99
C LEU A 179 -30.73 12.20 0.57
N GLU A 180 -30.98 12.72 -0.63
CA GLU A 180 -30.25 13.88 -1.16
C GLU A 180 -30.40 15.13 -0.28
N ARG A 181 -31.57 15.32 0.33
CA ARG A 181 -31.83 16.43 1.27
C ARG A 181 -30.94 16.42 2.52
N LYS A 182 -30.29 15.29 2.83
CA LYS A 182 -29.37 15.09 3.97
C LYS A 182 -27.90 15.03 3.56
N THR A 183 -27.57 15.58 2.39
CA THR A 183 -26.20 15.53 1.88
C THR A 183 -25.19 16.27 2.73
N GLU A 184 -25.55 17.43 3.27
CA GLU A 184 -24.67 18.19 4.15
C GLU A 184 -24.36 17.40 5.43
N ASP A 185 -25.39 16.82 6.08
CA ASP A 185 -25.22 15.98 7.28
C ASP A 185 -24.31 14.78 7.01
N PHE A 186 -24.47 14.12 5.86
CA PHE A 186 -23.63 12.99 5.47
C PHE A 186 -22.17 13.42 5.20
N LEU A 187 -21.96 14.52 4.47
CA LEU A 187 -20.62 15.06 4.21
C LEU A 187 -19.94 15.56 5.48
N ASP A 188 -20.69 16.12 6.41
CA ASP A 188 -20.19 16.55 7.71
C ASP A 188 -19.68 15.36 8.55
N ARG A 189 -20.43 14.26 8.58
CA ARG A 189 -19.97 12.99 9.21
C ARG A 189 -18.72 12.45 8.53
N GLN A 190 -18.62 12.52 7.20
CA GLN A 190 -17.40 12.16 6.49
C GLN A 190 -16.22 13.07 6.84
N ALA A 191 -16.43 14.38 6.98
CA ALA A 191 -15.40 15.33 7.40
C ALA A 191 -14.94 15.06 8.83
N ARG A 192 -15.83 14.62 9.71
CA ARG A 192 -15.53 14.13 11.07
C ARG A 192 -14.90 12.72 11.08
N ALA A 193 -14.69 12.12 9.91
CA ALA A 193 -14.11 10.79 9.73
C ALA A 193 -14.87 9.67 10.46
N TYR A 194 -16.21 9.71 10.43
CA TYR A 194 -17.03 8.59 10.90
C TYR A 194 -16.72 7.32 10.12
N THR A 195 -16.55 6.22 10.86
CA THR A 195 -16.24 4.89 10.35
C THR A 195 -17.45 3.97 10.32
N TYR A 196 -17.34 2.79 9.70
CA TYR A 196 -18.43 1.80 9.74
C TYR A 196 -18.80 1.42 11.17
N ALA A 197 -17.79 1.21 12.03
CA ALA A 197 -17.99 0.98 13.45
C ALA A 197 -18.76 2.12 14.12
N ASP A 198 -18.44 3.39 13.84
CA ASP A 198 -19.12 4.53 14.46
C ASP A 198 -20.62 4.55 14.14
N TYR A 199 -20.97 4.32 12.87
CA TYR A 199 -22.39 4.22 12.50
C TYR A 199 -23.10 3.05 13.17
N ILE A 200 -22.46 1.88 13.24
CA ILE A 200 -23.07 0.70 13.86
C ILE A 200 -23.24 0.89 15.37
N LEU A 201 -22.28 1.53 16.04
CA LEU A 201 -22.32 1.77 17.48
C LEU A 201 -23.26 2.93 17.87
N GLU A 202 -23.53 3.87 16.97
CA GLU A 202 -24.46 4.98 17.21
C GLU A 202 -25.92 4.53 17.33
N TYR A 203 -26.29 3.41 16.70
CA TYR A 203 -27.67 2.90 16.65
C TYR A 203 -27.79 1.57 17.42
N PRO A 204 -28.01 1.60 18.75
CA PRO A 204 -28.02 0.42 19.60
C PRO A 204 -29.16 -0.56 19.32
N SER A 205 -30.20 -0.17 18.58
CA SER A 205 -31.27 -1.08 18.16
C SER A 205 -30.86 -2.02 17.03
N LEU A 206 -29.69 -1.82 16.40
CA LEU A 206 -29.21 -2.69 15.33
C LEU A 206 -29.03 -4.13 15.81
N LYS A 207 -29.64 -5.08 15.09
CA LYS A 207 -29.49 -6.52 15.27
C LYS A 207 -29.00 -7.15 13.98
N ILE A 208 -27.68 -7.25 13.86
CA ILE A 208 -27.01 -7.76 12.66
C ILE A 208 -26.47 -9.16 12.99
N PRO A 209 -26.92 -10.22 12.30
CA PRO A 209 -26.27 -11.53 12.38
C PRO A 209 -24.81 -11.44 11.92
N VAL A 210 -23.90 -12.19 12.55
CA VAL A 210 -22.45 -12.09 12.31
C VAL A 210 -22.11 -12.29 10.83
N GLU A 211 -22.71 -13.28 10.20
CA GLU A 211 -22.53 -13.62 8.79
C GLU A 211 -22.94 -12.49 7.85
N LYS A 212 -23.88 -11.61 8.25
CA LYS A 212 -24.34 -10.50 7.41
C LYS A 212 -23.37 -9.33 7.35
N TYR A 213 -22.35 -9.29 8.22
CA TYR A 213 -21.36 -8.22 8.17
C TYR A 213 -20.55 -8.21 6.86
N VAL A 214 -20.40 -9.34 6.18
CA VAL A 214 -19.64 -9.40 4.91
C VAL A 214 -20.40 -8.75 3.75
N GLU A 215 -21.73 -8.70 3.83
CA GLU A 215 -22.57 -8.00 2.85
C GLU A 215 -22.61 -6.49 3.10
N LEU A 216 -22.36 -6.09 4.36
CA LEU A 216 -22.39 -4.71 4.83
C LEU A 216 -21.05 -4.00 4.67
N LEU A 217 -19.96 -4.65 5.06
CA LEU A 217 -18.63 -4.07 5.16
C LEU A 217 -17.76 -4.51 3.99
N PRO A 218 -16.98 -3.61 3.37
CA PRO A 218 -15.98 -4.02 2.39
C PRO A 218 -14.83 -4.77 3.09
N THR A 219 -14.08 -5.56 2.33
CA THR A 219 -12.85 -6.18 2.84
C THR A 219 -11.69 -5.18 2.91
N ILE A 220 -10.76 -5.39 3.85
CA ILE A 220 -9.50 -4.64 3.95
C ILE A 220 -8.72 -4.82 2.66
N LYS A 221 -8.60 -3.74 1.90
CA LYS A 221 -7.83 -3.72 0.65
C LYS A 221 -6.33 -3.77 0.91
N GLN A 222 -5.58 -4.24 -0.06
CA GLN A 222 -4.13 -4.12 -0.05
C GLN A 222 -3.69 -2.66 -0.12
N ARG A 223 -2.55 -2.35 0.49
CA ARG A 223 -1.83 -1.11 0.23
C ARG A 223 -0.54 -1.42 -0.53
N VAL A 224 -0.40 -0.82 -1.70
CA VAL A 224 0.77 -1.00 -2.56
C VAL A 224 1.86 0.00 -2.13
N TYR A 225 3.08 -0.50 -1.97
CA TYR A 225 4.28 0.28 -1.67
C TYR A 225 5.36 0.01 -2.72
N SER A 226 5.97 1.07 -3.25
CA SER A 226 7.15 0.93 -4.11
C SER A 226 8.30 0.31 -3.32
N ILE A 227 8.91 -0.74 -3.86
CA ILE A 227 10.03 -1.43 -3.22
C ILE A 227 11.27 -0.55 -3.34
N CYS A 228 12.00 -0.38 -2.24
CA CYS A 228 13.18 0.48 -2.16
C CYS A 228 14.52 -0.25 -2.17
N SER A 229 14.51 -1.53 -2.55
CA SER A 229 15.70 -2.38 -2.74
C SER A 229 15.72 -3.06 -4.11
N SER A 230 16.92 -3.35 -4.62
CA SER A 230 17.12 -4.32 -5.69
C SER A 230 17.34 -5.72 -5.10
N SER A 231 16.65 -6.75 -5.59
CA SER A 231 16.87 -8.13 -5.16
C SER A 231 18.23 -8.67 -5.59
N ASP A 232 18.82 -8.11 -6.65
CA ASP A 232 20.15 -8.52 -7.14
C ASP A 232 21.24 -7.96 -6.23
N PHE A 233 21.03 -6.76 -5.70
CA PHE A 233 21.92 -6.14 -4.72
C PHE A 233 21.68 -6.65 -3.30
N ARG A 234 20.43 -6.96 -2.94
CA ARG A 234 20.01 -7.48 -1.62
C ARG A 234 19.19 -8.78 -1.74
N PRO A 235 19.83 -9.91 -2.07
CA PRO A 235 19.11 -11.18 -2.23
C PRO A 235 18.34 -11.59 -0.98
N GLY A 236 17.11 -12.07 -1.16
CA GLY A 236 16.24 -12.55 -0.09
C GLY A 236 15.61 -11.44 0.78
N LYS A 237 15.81 -10.16 0.45
CA LYS A 237 15.29 -9.02 1.23
C LYS A 237 14.43 -8.12 0.36
N CYS A 238 13.28 -7.71 0.90
CA CYS A 238 12.43 -6.67 0.31
C CYS A 238 12.31 -5.51 1.29
N GLN A 239 12.74 -4.32 0.88
CA GLN A 239 12.76 -3.13 1.72
C GLN A 239 11.71 -2.12 1.25
N LEU A 240 11.03 -1.45 2.19
CA LEU A 240 10.09 -0.38 1.91
C LEU A 240 10.47 0.90 2.65
N LEU A 241 10.13 2.04 2.05
CA LEU A 241 10.23 3.37 2.65
C LEU A 241 8.80 3.90 2.84
N VAL A 242 8.37 4.04 4.09
CA VAL A 242 6.96 4.28 4.43
C VAL A 242 6.83 5.54 5.26
N VAL A 243 5.90 6.41 4.87
CA VAL A 243 5.43 7.51 5.71
C VAL A 243 4.13 7.09 6.38
N ARG A 244 4.02 7.33 7.69
CA ARG A 244 2.76 7.18 8.40
C ARG A 244 1.80 8.27 7.91
N GLU A 245 0.64 7.84 7.44
CA GLU A 245 -0.40 8.74 6.97
C GLU A 245 -1.23 9.19 8.16
N ASP A 246 -1.40 10.50 8.31
CA ASP A 246 -2.27 11.11 9.30
C ASP A 246 -2.99 12.34 8.74
N TRP A 247 -4.19 12.61 9.26
CA TRP A 247 -4.95 13.80 8.91
C TRP A 247 -5.78 14.29 10.08
N GLN A 248 -6.10 15.59 10.07
CA GLN A 248 -7.01 16.19 11.05
C GLN A 248 -8.45 16.03 10.56
N ALA A 249 -9.27 15.30 11.32
CA ALA A 249 -10.71 15.25 11.10
C ALA A 249 -11.38 16.54 11.61
N LYS A 250 -12.52 16.89 11.01
CA LYS A 250 -13.40 17.94 11.57
C LYS A 250 -13.75 17.54 13.02
N GLY A 251 -13.54 18.45 13.96
CA GLY A 251 -13.68 18.15 15.40
C GLY A 251 -12.36 18.03 16.17
N GLY A 252 -11.21 17.99 15.48
CA GLY A 252 -9.88 18.08 16.08
C GLY A 252 -9.18 16.76 16.34
N ASP A 253 -9.82 15.63 16.05
CA ASP A 253 -9.20 14.31 16.14
C ASP A 253 -8.15 14.11 15.05
N THR A 254 -6.98 13.63 15.43
CA THR A 254 -6.01 13.10 14.46
C THR A 254 -6.38 11.66 14.11
N LYS A 255 -6.55 11.38 12.82
CA LYS A 255 -6.81 10.03 12.30
C LYS A 255 -5.60 9.54 11.53
N PHE A 256 -5.49 8.22 11.39
CA PHE A 256 -4.32 7.57 10.79
C PHE A 256 -4.74 6.58 9.70
N GLY A 257 -3.92 6.46 8.66
CA GLY A 257 -4.11 5.45 7.63
C GLY A 257 -3.91 4.05 8.21
N LEU A 258 -4.83 3.12 7.90
CA LEU A 258 -4.82 1.77 8.47
C LEU A 258 -3.48 1.05 8.25
N CYS A 259 -3.02 0.94 6.99
CA CYS A 259 -1.83 0.17 6.67
C CYS A 259 -0.52 0.82 7.15
N SER A 260 -0.36 2.13 6.95
CA SER A 260 0.86 2.81 7.39
C SER A 260 0.97 2.90 8.92
N SER A 261 -0.16 3.00 9.63
CA SER A 261 -0.20 2.86 11.10
C SER A 261 0.13 1.44 11.55
N PHE A 262 -0.50 0.42 10.95
CA PHE A 262 -0.19 -0.99 11.21
C PHE A 262 1.32 -1.29 11.05
N MET A 263 1.93 -0.84 9.96
CA MET A 263 3.35 -1.01 9.69
C MET A 263 4.27 -0.26 10.67
N THR A 264 3.77 0.77 11.35
CA THR A 264 4.52 1.47 12.40
C THR A 264 4.75 0.57 13.63
N PHE A 265 3.92 -0.45 13.84
CA PHE A 265 4.03 -1.39 14.96
C PHE A 265 4.72 -2.71 14.61
N LEU A 266 5.00 -2.95 13.33
CA LEU A 266 5.71 -4.14 12.86
C LEU A 266 7.19 -4.08 13.26
N ARG A 267 7.53 -4.69 14.39
CA ARG A 267 8.92 -4.84 14.87
C ARG A 267 9.55 -6.11 14.30
N PRO A 268 10.90 -6.22 14.27
CA PRO A 268 11.59 -7.44 13.87
C PRO A 268 11.02 -8.69 14.56
N GLY A 269 10.77 -9.73 13.78
CA GLY A 269 10.10 -10.97 14.23
C GLY A 269 8.59 -10.99 14.00
N ALA A 270 7.94 -9.83 13.79
CA ALA A 270 6.53 -9.78 13.40
C ALA A 270 6.31 -10.40 12.01
N ILE A 271 5.09 -10.89 11.79
CA ILE A 271 4.66 -11.48 10.52
C ILE A 271 3.57 -10.58 9.93
N CYS A 272 3.66 -10.30 8.64
CA CYS A 272 2.57 -9.67 7.89
C CYS A 272 2.29 -10.45 6.61
N ILE A 273 1.14 -10.17 5.99
CA ILE A 273 0.76 -10.77 4.72
C ILE A 273 1.11 -9.79 3.62
N ALA A 274 1.84 -10.27 2.61
CA ALA A 274 2.21 -9.48 1.46
C ALA A 274 2.12 -10.28 0.16
N HIS A 275 2.06 -9.58 -0.97
CA HIS A 275 2.32 -10.17 -2.27
C HIS A 275 3.05 -9.21 -3.19
N ALA A 276 3.70 -9.72 -4.23
CA ALA A 276 4.31 -8.92 -5.28
C ALA A 276 3.25 -8.43 -6.27
N THR A 277 3.32 -7.16 -6.64
CA THR A 277 2.48 -6.56 -7.68
C THR A 277 3.33 -5.73 -8.63
N HIS A 278 2.71 -5.18 -9.67
CA HIS A 278 3.39 -4.39 -10.69
C HIS A 278 3.48 -2.91 -10.29
N SER A 279 4.61 -2.29 -10.63
CA SER A 279 4.81 -0.85 -10.64
C SER A 279 5.22 -0.43 -12.05
N VAL A 280 4.86 0.80 -12.42
CA VAL A 280 5.33 1.43 -13.67
C VAL A 280 6.80 1.89 -13.56
N MET A 281 7.37 1.91 -12.36
CA MET A 281 8.75 2.30 -12.09
C MET A 281 9.70 1.14 -12.41
N GLN A 282 10.02 1.01 -13.69
CA GLN A 282 11.01 0.06 -14.20
C GLN A 282 12.24 0.77 -14.76
N ILE A 283 13.43 0.31 -14.38
CA ILE A 283 14.70 0.81 -14.92
C ILE A 283 14.85 0.36 -16.39
N PRO A 284 15.45 1.17 -17.28
CA PRO A 284 15.68 0.79 -18.67
C PRO A 284 16.60 -0.44 -18.80
N GLU A 285 16.27 -1.33 -19.74
CA GLU A 285 17.11 -2.49 -20.10
C GLU A 285 18.49 -2.05 -20.61
N ASP A 286 18.56 -0.94 -21.37
CA ASP A 286 19.83 -0.33 -21.75
C ASP A 286 20.54 0.20 -20.50
N LYS A 287 21.59 -0.51 -20.10
CA LYS A 287 22.37 -0.17 -18.90
C LYS A 287 23.14 1.13 -19.04
N SER A 288 23.45 1.53 -20.27
CA SER A 288 24.21 2.73 -20.59
C SER A 288 23.36 4.00 -20.68
N ALA A 289 22.03 3.85 -20.70
CA ALA A 289 21.10 4.98 -20.80
C ALA A 289 21.22 5.91 -19.57
N PRO A 290 21.36 7.23 -19.77
CA PRO A 290 21.27 8.22 -18.71
C PRO A 290 19.89 8.21 -18.04
N ILE A 291 19.85 8.35 -16.71
CA ILE A 291 18.59 8.36 -15.95
C ILE A 291 18.49 9.62 -15.09
N PHE A 292 17.38 10.33 -15.23
CA PHE A 292 16.97 11.43 -14.37
C PHE A 292 15.83 10.96 -13.47
N MET A 293 15.95 11.19 -12.16
CA MET A 293 15.03 10.67 -11.15
C MET A 293 14.58 11.81 -10.24
N ALA A 294 13.30 12.13 -10.18
CA ALA A 294 12.73 13.13 -9.28
C ALA A 294 11.96 12.45 -8.15
N GLY A 295 12.57 12.36 -6.96
CA GLY A 295 12.03 11.64 -5.80
C GLY A 295 11.55 12.59 -4.70
N LEU A 296 10.25 12.59 -4.45
CA LEU A 296 9.62 13.51 -3.49
C LEU A 296 9.32 12.78 -2.17
N GLY A 297 10.08 13.06 -1.12
CA GLY A 297 9.95 12.37 0.16
C GLY A 297 10.08 10.85 0.00
N THR A 298 9.01 10.10 0.29
CA THR A 298 8.99 8.63 0.11
C THR A 298 9.09 8.19 -1.34
N GLY A 299 8.91 9.10 -2.30
CA GLY A 299 9.21 8.87 -3.72
C GLY A 299 10.68 8.56 -4.02
N LEU A 300 11.58 8.65 -3.02
CA LEU A 300 12.94 8.11 -3.12
C LEU A 300 12.97 6.57 -3.25
N ALA A 301 11.90 5.87 -2.83
CA ALA A 301 11.85 4.42 -2.77
C ALA A 301 12.35 3.73 -4.06
N PRO A 302 11.70 3.87 -5.22
CA PRO A 302 12.14 3.19 -6.44
C PRO A 302 13.55 3.61 -6.87
N PHE A 303 13.94 4.86 -6.63
CA PHE A 303 15.25 5.38 -7.04
C PHE A 303 16.40 4.81 -6.21
N ARG A 304 16.17 4.51 -4.94
CA ARG A 304 17.13 3.74 -4.15
C ARG A 304 17.33 2.34 -4.75
N ALA A 305 16.26 1.66 -5.15
CA ALA A 305 16.35 0.37 -5.85
C ALA A 305 17.09 0.47 -7.19
N TYR A 306 16.87 1.55 -7.96
CA TYR A 306 17.57 1.78 -9.23
C TYR A 306 19.07 1.97 -9.03
N ILE A 307 19.46 2.76 -8.02
CA ILE A 307 20.86 2.99 -7.71
C ILE A 307 21.53 1.70 -7.27
N GLU A 308 20.89 0.91 -6.41
CA GLU A 308 21.36 -0.42 -6.02
C GLU A 308 21.50 -1.36 -7.22
N GLN A 309 20.54 -1.37 -8.14
CA GLN A 309 20.60 -2.18 -9.36
C GLN A 309 21.81 -1.78 -10.23
N ARG A 310 22.01 -0.48 -10.51
CA ARG A 310 23.17 -0.01 -11.27
C ARG A 310 24.48 -0.30 -10.54
N LYS A 311 24.51 -0.24 -9.20
CA LYS A 311 25.67 -0.64 -8.41
C LYS A 311 26.01 -2.12 -8.61
N HIS A 312 25.01 -2.99 -8.53
CA HIS A 312 25.16 -4.41 -8.78
C HIS A 312 25.68 -4.65 -10.21
N GLU A 313 25.04 -4.08 -11.22
CA GLU A 313 25.44 -4.24 -12.63
C GLU A 313 26.87 -3.76 -12.89
N LYS A 314 27.26 -2.60 -12.34
CA LYS A 314 28.63 -2.08 -12.42
C LYS A 314 29.63 -3.03 -11.76
N SER A 315 29.27 -3.65 -10.63
CA SER A 315 30.11 -4.66 -9.98
C SER A 315 30.30 -5.94 -10.82
N GLN A 316 29.34 -6.25 -11.70
CA GLN A 316 29.42 -7.34 -12.67
C GLN A 316 30.15 -6.93 -13.98
N GLY A 317 30.77 -5.74 -14.01
CA GLY A 317 31.52 -5.24 -15.17
C GLY A 317 30.66 -4.60 -16.27
N ALA A 318 29.35 -4.41 -16.05
CA ALA A 318 28.51 -3.72 -17.01
C ALA A 318 28.86 -2.23 -17.08
N ARG A 319 28.83 -1.66 -18.29
CA ARG A 319 28.88 -0.20 -18.47
C ARG A 319 27.54 0.40 -18.08
N VAL A 320 27.52 1.15 -17.00
CA VAL A 320 26.32 1.85 -16.51
C VAL A 320 26.32 3.33 -16.90
N GLY A 321 25.17 3.84 -17.32
CA GLY A 321 24.93 5.24 -17.64
C GLY A 321 24.89 6.12 -16.39
N PRO A 322 25.07 7.44 -16.54
CA PRO A 322 25.00 8.37 -15.42
C PRO A 322 23.58 8.45 -14.87
N MET A 323 23.46 8.56 -13.54
CA MET A 323 22.19 8.80 -12.86
C MET A 323 22.20 10.17 -12.17
N THR A 324 21.10 10.91 -12.27
CA THR A 324 20.90 12.18 -11.54
C THR A 324 19.62 12.10 -10.72
N LEU A 325 19.72 12.29 -9.41
CA LEU A 325 18.60 12.29 -8.46
C LEU A 325 18.26 13.72 -8.03
N PHE A 326 17.07 14.18 -8.36
CA PHE A 326 16.43 15.39 -7.84
C PHE A 326 15.56 15.02 -6.63
N PHE A 327 16.14 15.02 -5.43
CA PHE A 327 15.40 14.72 -4.21
C PHE A 327 14.71 15.96 -3.63
N GLY A 328 13.45 15.83 -3.22
CA GLY A 328 12.68 16.91 -2.58
C GLY A 328 12.29 16.57 -1.14
N GLY A 329 12.70 17.41 -0.19
CA GLY A 329 12.33 17.29 1.23
C GLY A 329 12.02 18.65 1.88
N ARG A 330 11.50 18.63 3.11
CA ARG A 330 11.31 19.85 3.92
C ARG A 330 12.63 20.34 4.49
N HIS A 331 13.29 19.48 5.26
CA HIS A 331 14.53 19.79 5.97
C HIS A 331 15.56 18.69 5.76
N LYS A 332 16.80 19.05 5.44
CA LYS A 332 17.89 18.06 5.26
C LYS A 332 18.03 17.17 6.50
N LYS A 333 18.07 17.80 7.68
CA LYS A 333 18.30 17.12 8.97
C LYS A 333 17.19 16.14 9.37
N ALA A 334 15.99 16.29 8.82
CA ALA A 334 14.83 15.47 9.21
C ALA A 334 14.42 14.45 8.15
N GLU A 335 14.63 14.76 6.87
CA GLU A 335 14.01 14.01 5.77
C GLU A 335 14.99 13.53 4.71
N PHE A 336 16.30 13.75 4.88
CA PHE A 336 17.26 13.14 3.96
C PHE A 336 17.40 11.64 4.25
N TYR A 337 16.39 10.87 3.84
CA TYR A 337 16.34 9.45 4.04
C TYR A 337 17.54 8.78 3.39
N TYR A 338 18.18 7.85 4.12
CA TYR A 338 19.38 7.15 3.66
C TYR A 338 20.52 8.10 3.23
N GLN A 339 20.67 9.24 3.90
CA GLN A 339 21.71 10.24 3.60
C GLN A 339 23.10 9.60 3.40
N ASP A 340 23.54 8.78 4.35
CA ASP A 340 24.86 8.13 4.29
C ASP A 340 25.03 7.25 3.05
N GLU A 341 23.96 6.54 2.63
CA GLU A 341 23.99 5.72 1.42
C GLU A 341 24.07 6.59 0.16
N MET A 342 23.26 7.65 0.08
CA MET A 342 23.23 8.56 -1.06
C MET A 342 24.57 9.30 -1.23
N GLU A 343 25.15 9.79 -0.14
CA GLU A 343 26.47 10.44 -0.14
C GLU A 343 27.59 9.46 -0.54
N ALA A 344 27.50 8.19 -0.12
CA ALA A 344 28.43 7.16 -0.56
C ALA A 344 28.30 6.85 -2.06
N TYR A 345 27.08 6.72 -2.58
CA TYR A 345 26.84 6.50 -4.01
C TYR A 345 27.32 7.67 -4.87
N GLU A 346 27.16 8.90 -4.39
CA GLU A 346 27.67 10.10 -5.07
C GLU A 346 29.20 10.13 -5.09
N LYS A 347 29.85 9.81 -3.97
CA LYS A 347 31.31 9.70 -3.90
C LYS A 347 31.89 8.61 -4.82
N GLU A 348 31.16 7.52 -5.02
CA GLU A 348 31.51 6.45 -5.98
C GLU A 348 31.25 6.85 -7.47
N GLY A 349 30.69 8.04 -7.70
CA GLY A 349 30.32 8.53 -9.02
C GLY A 349 29.17 7.75 -9.66
N LEU A 350 28.34 7.09 -8.84
CA LEU A 350 27.21 6.29 -9.31
C LEU A 350 25.97 7.14 -9.57
N VAL A 351 25.75 8.18 -8.75
CA VAL A 351 24.62 9.11 -8.86
C VAL A 351 25.07 10.53 -8.55
N LYS A 352 24.49 11.53 -9.21
CA LYS A 352 24.59 12.94 -8.81
C LYS A 352 23.34 13.36 -8.05
N CYS A 353 23.47 13.89 -6.84
CA CYS A 353 22.35 14.26 -5.99
C CYS A 353 22.07 15.78 -6.02
N CYS A 354 20.98 16.16 -6.68
CA CYS A 354 20.48 17.52 -6.78
C CYS A 354 19.32 17.74 -5.78
N ASN A 355 19.66 17.89 -4.49
CA ASN A 355 18.67 17.97 -3.41
C ASN A 355 18.00 19.35 -3.28
N ALA A 356 16.69 19.36 -3.02
CA ALA A 356 15.87 20.54 -2.80
C ALA A 356 15.21 20.51 -1.42
N TRP A 357 15.57 21.48 -0.57
CA TRP A 357 15.05 21.61 0.80
C TRP A 357 14.10 22.81 0.89
N SER A 358 12.81 22.55 1.07
CA SER A 358 11.79 23.61 0.99
C SER A 358 11.68 24.48 2.25
N ARG A 359 12.38 24.14 3.34
CA ARG A 359 12.25 24.83 4.64
C ARG A 359 13.58 25.11 5.34
N ASP A 360 14.73 24.82 4.73
CA ASP A 360 16.05 25.10 5.33
C ASP A 360 16.52 26.56 5.13
N GLN A 361 15.79 27.32 4.31
CA GLN A 361 16.02 28.73 4.05
C GLN A 361 14.69 29.49 3.85
N LYS A 362 14.76 30.82 3.80
CA LYS A 362 13.57 31.69 3.66
C LYS A 362 12.82 31.44 2.34
N GLU A 363 13.55 31.34 1.24
CA GLU A 363 12.99 31.09 -0.09
C GLU A 363 12.69 29.61 -0.32
N LYS A 364 11.57 29.31 -0.98
CA LYS A 364 11.19 27.93 -1.29
C LYS A 364 12.03 27.35 -2.42
N VAL A 365 12.82 26.32 -2.11
CA VAL A 365 13.56 25.55 -3.12
C VAL A 365 12.86 24.21 -3.31
N TYR A 366 12.39 23.96 -4.54
CA TYR A 366 11.71 22.73 -4.95
C TYR A 366 12.47 22.02 -6.06
N VAL A 367 12.08 20.78 -6.36
CA VAL A 367 12.78 19.94 -7.34
C VAL A 367 12.79 20.54 -8.75
N GLN A 368 11.74 21.25 -9.17
CA GLN A 368 11.70 21.93 -10.46
C GLN A 368 12.80 22.99 -10.61
N HIS A 369 13.20 23.65 -9.50
CA HIS A 369 14.32 24.60 -9.53
C HIS A 369 15.63 23.86 -9.79
N LYS A 370 15.84 22.71 -9.14
CA LYS A 370 17.03 21.86 -9.35
C LYS A 370 17.07 21.21 -10.74
N ILE A 371 15.91 20.85 -11.29
CA ILE A 371 15.78 20.37 -12.67
C ILE A 371 16.23 21.45 -13.65
N MET A 372 15.85 22.71 -13.43
CA MET A 372 16.29 23.83 -14.29
C MET A 372 17.79 24.11 -14.21
N GLU A 373 18.43 23.88 -13.05
CA GLU A 373 19.90 23.97 -12.91
C GLU A 373 20.60 22.95 -13.82
N GLU A 374 20.00 21.78 -14.05
CA GLU A 374 20.50 20.72 -14.94
C GLU A 374 19.97 20.78 -16.38
N ALA A 375 19.39 21.92 -16.80
CA ALA A 375 18.71 22.06 -18.09
C ALA A 375 19.54 21.59 -19.31
N ALA A 376 20.83 21.92 -19.36
CA ALA A 376 21.69 21.54 -20.48
C ALA A 376 21.93 20.01 -20.53
N ASN A 377 22.13 19.40 -19.37
CA ASN A 377 22.34 17.96 -19.22
C ASN A 377 21.07 17.18 -19.60
N ILE A 378 19.91 17.64 -19.10
CA ILE A 378 18.60 17.06 -19.44
C ILE A 378 18.34 17.20 -20.95
N TRP A 379 18.54 18.38 -21.54
CA TRP A 379 18.38 18.52 -22.98
C TRP A 379 19.27 17.55 -23.77
N GLN A 380 20.55 17.47 -23.44
CA GLN A 380 21.51 16.63 -24.15
C GLN A 380 21.13 15.14 -24.13
N HIS A 381 20.62 14.64 -23.00
CA HIS A 381 20.36 13.22 -22.81
C HIS A 381 18.89 12.79 -22.89
N LEU A 382 17.92 13.72 -22.83
CA LEU A 382 16.49 13.43 -22.92
C LEU A 382 15.82 14.08 -24.13
N GLY A 383 16.13 15.36 -24.39
CA GLY A 383 15.42 16.18 -25.38
C GLY A 383 15.98 16.10 -26.80
N ARG A 384 17.32 16.10 -26.92
CA ARG A 384 18.04 16.13 -28.19
C ARG A 384 17.68 14.93 -29.05
N GLU A 385 17.63 15.13 -30.36
CA GLU A 385 17.48 14.04 -31.33
C GLU A 385 18.60 13.00 -31.17
N GLY A 386 18.24 11.71 -31.25
CA GLY A 386 19.16 10.59 -31.01
C GLY A 386 19.48 10.30 -29.54
N SER A 387 18.95 11.08 -28.59
CA SER A 387 19.12 10.80 -27.16
C SER A 387 18.37 9.54 -26.73
N ASN A 388 18.89 8.83 -25.73
CA ASN A 388 18.33 7.60 -25.16
C ASN A 388 18.04 7.66 -23.66
N GLY A 389 18.13 8.84 -23.03
CA GLY A 389 17.91 8.99 -21.59
C GLY A 389 16.44 8.94 -21.19
N TYR A 390 16.22 8.72 -19.89
CA TYR A 390 14.90 8.54 -19.27
C TYR A 390 14.71 9.52 -18.12
N PHE A 391 13.47 9.91 -17.87
CA PHE A 391 13.08 10.74 -16.75
C PHE A 391 11.96 10.08 -15.97
N PHE A 392 12.14 9.95 -14.66
CA PHE A 392 11.20 9.33 -13.75
C PHE A 392 10.79 10.32 -12.65
N LEU A 393 9.52 10.35 -12.28
CA LEU A 393 9.00 11.14 -11.15
C LEU A 393 8.22 10.22 -10.22
N CYS A 394 8.55 10.23 -8.93
CA CYS A 394 7.82 9.47 -7.92
C CYS A 394 7.55 10.30 -6.66
N GLY A 395 6.37 10.11 -6.06
CA GLY A 395 5.98 10.68 -4.76
C GLY A 395 4.71 11.54 -4.82
N SER A 396 4.72 12.70 -4.15
CA SER A 396 3.53 13.58 -4.09
C SER A 396 3.08 14.05 -5.47
N LYS A 397 1.76 14.02 -5.72
CA LYS A 397 1.16 14.58 -6.94
C LYS A 397 1.28 16.10 -7.07
N GLN A 398 1.47 16.84 -5.97
CA GLN A 398 1.41 18.31 -5.96
C GLN A 398 2.36 18.98 -6.99
N PRO A 399 3.68 18.66 -7.04
CA PRO A 399 4.61 19.30 -7.97
C PRO A 399 4.67 18.64 -9.37
N GLU A 400 3.82 17.65 -9.69
CA GLU A 400 3.88 16.94 -10.97
C GLU A 400 3.77 17.89 -12.16
N LYS A 401 2.83 18.85 -12.10
CA LYS A 401 2.64 19.86 -13.14
C LYS A 401 3.82 20.82 -13.26
N ASP A 402 4.45 21.18 -12.13
CA ASP A 402 5.60 22.08 -12.11
C ASP A 402 6.86 21.41 -12.70
N VAL A 403 7.05 20.12 -12.41
CA VAL A 403 8.12 19.30 -13.01
C VAL A 403 7.92 19.19 -14.51
N PHE A 404 6.70 18.89 -14.96
CA PHE A 404 6.38 18.83 -16.39
C PHE A 404 6.63 20.18 -17.09
N ALA A 405 6.18 21.27 -16.49
CA ALA A 405 6.39 22.62 -17.01
C ALA A 405 7.88 22.99 -17.10
N ALA A 406 8.69 22.60 -16.11
CA ALA A 406 10.14 22.80 -16.14
C ALA A 406 10.80 22.03 -17.29
N LEU A 407 10.40 20.77 -17.53
CA LEU A 407 10.90 19.99 -18.66
C LEU A 407 10.51 20.60 -20.01
N VAL A 408 9.26 21.02 -20.19
CA VAL A 408 8.83 21.78 -21.37
C VAL A 408 9.69 23.02 -21.55
N LYS A 409 9.96 23.77 -20.47
CA LYS A 409 10.80 24.97 -20.53
C LYS A 409 12.24 24.67 -20.95
N ILE A 410 12.78 23.54 -20.54
CA ILE A 410 14.11 23.07 -20.98
C ILE A 410 14.09 22.78 -22.49
N MET A 411 13.06 22.10 -22.99
CA MET A 411 12.92 21.81 -24.42
C MET A 411 12.86 23.11 -25.26
N GLU A 412 12.16 24.14 -24.78
CA GLU A 412 12.12 25.47 -25.42
C GLU A 412 13.50 26.14 -25.39
N THR A 413 14.07 26.29 -24.20
CA THR A 413 15.23 27.17 -23.98
C THR A 413 16.57 26.57 -24.40
N LYS A 414 16.70 25.24 -24.35
CA LYS A 414 17.92 24.52 -24.77
C LYS A 414 17.77 23.87 -26.14
N GLY A 415 16.55 23.50 -26.52
CA GLY A 415 16.26 22.88 -27.81
C GLY A 415 15.83 23.85 -28.90
N GLY A 416 15.47 25.09 -28.57
CA GLY A 416 14.94 26.04 -29.55
C GLY A 416 13.56 25.65 -30.08
N LEU A 417 12.85 24.75 -29.39
CA LEU A 417 11.53 24.29 -29.79
C LEU A 417 10.47 25.36 -29.47
N THR A 418 9.43 25.45 -30.28
CA THR A 418 8.23 26.20 -29.90
C THR A 418 7.51 25.49 -28.75
N ASN A 419 6.61 26.20 -28.06
CA ASN A 419 5.84 25.61 -26.98
C ASN A 419 5.05 24.36 -27.42
N GLU A 420 4.44 24.39 -28.60
CA GLU A 420 3.71 23.25 -29.17
C GLU A 420 4.64 22.06 -29.47
N GLN A 421 5.81 22.33 -30.05
CA GLN A 421 6.82 21.30 -30.32
C GLN A 421 7.36 20.68 -29.03
N ALA A 422 7.58 21.49 -27.99
CA ALA A 422 8.03 21.03 -26.68
C ALA A 422 7.00 20.10 -26.00
N HIS A 423 5.70 20.44 -26.06
CA HIS A 423 4.63 19.57 -25.56
C HIS A 423 4.56 18.26 -26.34
N LYS A 424 4.54 18.32 -27.68
CA LYS A 424 4.57 17.11 -28.53
C LYS A 424 5.79 16.23 -28.24
N LYS A 425 6.95 16.84 -27.98
CA LYS A 425 8.15 16.11 -27.57
C LYS A 425 7.95 15.38 -26.25
N MET A 426 7.39 16.05 -25.23
CA MET A 426 7.09 15.41 -23.94
C MET A 426 6.05 14.27 -24.06
N GLU A 427 5.01 14.45 -24.87
CA GLU A 427 4.04 13.40 -25.18
C GLU A 427 4.70 12.20 -25.87
N SER A 428 5.59 12.44 -26.84
CA SER A 428 6.35 11.33 -27.46
C SER A 428 7.25 10.60 -26.46
N LEU A 429 7.83 11.29 -25.48
CA LEU A 429 8.63 10.67 -24.42
C LEU A 429 7.76 9.82 -23.49
N GLN A 430 6.54 10.27 -23.18
CA GLN A 430 5.56 9.48 -22.43
C GLN A 430 5.17 8.21 -23.17
N LEU A 431 4.78 8.34 -24.45
CA LEU A 431 4.40 7.21 -25.29
C LEU A 431 5.54 6.20 -25.48
N ALA A 432 6.79 6.68 -25.50
CA ALA A 432 7.98 5.84 -25.58
C ALA A 432 8.44 5.25 -24.22
N GLY A 433 7.72 5.51 -23.11
CA GLY A 433 8.12 5.05 -21.78
C GLY A 433 9.40 5.71 -21.24
N ARG A 434 9.79 6.87 -21.79
CA ARG A 434 10.99 7.64 -21.42
C ARG A 434 10.71 8.80 -20.47
N TYR A 435 9.44 9.16 -20.28
CA TYR A 435 8.98 9.99 -19.17
C TYR A 435 7.89 9.24 -18.41
N VAL A 436 8.20 8.82 -17.18
CA VAL A 436 7.33 7.95 -16.37
C VAL A 436 7.03 8.64 -15.03
N THR A 437 5.75 8.67 -14.65
CA THR A 437 5.32 9.23 -13.36
C THR A 437 4.56 8.19 -12.54
N GLU A 438 4.93 8.07 -11.26
CA GLU A 438 4.22 7.29 -10.25
C GLU A 438 3.93 8.21 -9.06
N VAL A 439 2.79 8.91 -9.12
CA VAL A 439 2.41 9.92 -8.12
C VAL A 439 1.14 9.52 -7.37
N TYR A 440 1.08 9.88 -6.09
CA TYR A 440 -0.02 9.53 -5.18
C TYR A 440 -0.65 10.75 -4.52
#